data_AF-A0A4Q9LIC6-F1
#
_entry.id   AF-A0A4Q9LIC6-F1
#
_cell.length_a   1.000
_cell.length_b   1.000
_cell.length_c   1.000
_cell.angle_alpha   90.00
_cell.angle_beta   90.00
_cell.angle_gamma   90.00
#
_symmetry.space_group_name_H-M   'P 1'
#
loop_
_entity.id
_entity.type
_entity.pdbx_description
1 polymer ?
#
loop_
_entity_poly.entity_id
_entity_poly.type
_entity_poly.pdbx_seq_one_letter_code
_entity_poly.pdbx_strand_id
1 'polypeptide(L)'
;MKRPYQEETVIEDKSTRTVLITNLENAEQIKPFYKDLPVKEVYTIKENQNILFIIFYDLRNAELFFQRCSTLPFPAVPIYTVSKYEIPRESDKCDEGKNQSTILITNKDNNTLSEEEVSKMCSIFGEIKAVREYRHNQKFVEFYDSRSALEAFKKINEKNSNNNLSLRFVWDNSV
;
A
#
# COMPACT_ATOMS: atom_id res chain seq x y z
N MET A 1 33.51 -25.06 10.29
CA MET A 1 32.56 -24.20 11.02
C MET A 1 31.42 -23.86 10.06
N LYS A 2 30.28 -24.56 10.15
CA LYS A 2 29.12 -24.34 9.26
C LYS A 2 28.36 -23.13 9.81
N ARG A 3 28.03 -22.16 8.94
CA ARG A 3 27.12 -21.06 9.30
C ARG A 3 25.79 -21.66 9.78
N PRO A 4 25.19 -21.19 10.88
CA PRO A 4 23.89 -21.69 11.30
C PRO A 4 22.88 -21.41 10.20
N TYR A 5 22.03 -22.41 9.93
CA TYR A 5 20.87 -22.29 9.06
C TYR A 5 20.01 -21.16 9.64
N GLN A 6 19.87 -20.05 8.91
CA GLN A 6 18.87 -19.06 9.27
C GLN A 6 17.53 -19.74 9.05
N GLU A 7 16.71 -19.84 10.09
CA GLU A 7 15.32 -20.22 9.97
C GLU A 7 14.71 -19.32 8.89
N GLU A 8 14.31 -19.93 7.77
CA GLU A 8 13.49 -19.26 6.77
C GLU A 8 12.25 -18.77 7.50
N THR A 9 12.21 -17.47 7.74
CA THR A 9 11.04 -16.82 8.30
C THR A 9 9.96 -17.09 7.27
N VAL A 10 8.99 -17.93 7.62
CA VAL A 10 7.77 -18.10 6.84
C VAL A 10 7.16 -16.71 6.78
N ILE A 11 7.40 -15.99 5.69
CA ILE A 11 6.73 -14.74 5.41
C ILE A 11 5.27 -15.16 5.23
N GLU A 12 4.47 -14.98 6.28
CA GLU A 12 3.03 -15.04 6.18
C GLU A 12 2.67 -14.20 4.94
N ASP A 13 2.04 -14.82 3.94
CA ASP A 13 1.90 -14.30 2.59
C ASP A 13 0.92 -13.11 2.60
N LYS A 14 1.38 -12.00 3.17
CA LYS A 14 0.59 -10.82 3.46
C LYS A 14 0.45 -10.07 2.16
N SER A 15 -0.77 -10.02 1.64
CA SER A 15 -1.12 -9.26 0.45
C SER A 15 -0.52 -7.85 0.51
N THR A 16 0.08 -7.45 -0.60
CA THR A 16 0.52 -6.08 -0.84
C THR A 16 -0.19 -5.52 -2.07
N ARG A 17 -0.02 -4.22 -2.32
CA ARG A 17 -0.54 -3.58 -3.53
C ARG A 17 0.31 -3.81 -4.78
N THR A 18 1.41 -4.55 -4.67
CA THR A 18 2.29 -4.82 -5.80
C THR A 18 2.40 -6.31 -6.02
N VAL A 19 2.07 -6.75 -7.23
CA VAL A 19 2.24 -8.14 -7.65
C VAL A 19 3.36 -8.20 -8.68
N LEU A 20 4.37 -9.01 -8.37
CA LEU A 20 5.40 -9.46 -9.31
C LEU A 20 4.88 -10.70 -10.03
N ILE A 21 5.00 -10.74 -11.36
CA ILE A 21 4.64 -11.90 -12.16
C ILE A 21 5.85 -12.31 -12.97
N THR A 22 6.17 -13.59 -12.90
CA THR A 22 7.29 -14.18 -13.64
C THR A 22 6.81 -15.26 -14.59
N ASN A 23 7.72 -15.77 -15.43
CA ASN A 23 7.46 -16.82 -16.40
C ASN A 23 6.43 -16.44 -17.48
N LEU A 24 6.43 -15.16 -17.86
CA LEU A 24 5.64 -14.65 -18.98
C LEU A 24 6.43 -14.86 -20.29
N GLU A 25 5.84 -15.39 -21.35
CA GLU A 25 6.41 -15.26 -22.71
C GLU A 25 6.50 -13.79 -23.19
N ASN A 26 5.46 -12.99 -22.95
CA ASN A 26 5.36 -11.57 -23.27
C ASN A 26 4.49 -10.84 -22.23
N ALA A 27 4.85 -9.62 -21.82
CA ALA A 27 4.07 -8.82 -20.88
C ALA A 27 2.61 -8.57 -21.33
N GLU A 28 2.32 -8.51 -22.64
CA GLU A 28 0.96 -8.25 -23.13
C GLU A 28 -0.03 -9.38 -22.80
N GLN A 29 0.43 -10.61 -22.56
CA GLN A 29 -0.47 -11.75 -22.29
C GLN A 29 -1.25 -11.58 -20.98
N ILE A 30 -0.71 -10.83 -20.02
CA ILE A 30 -1.31 -10.66 -18.69
C ILE A 30 -2.25 -9.45 -18.62
N LYS A 31 -2.16 -8.54 -19.59
CA LYS A 31 -2.96 -7.31 -19.68
C LYS A 31 -4.46 -7.54 -19.60
N PRO A 32 -5.06 -8.56 -20.25
CA PRO A 32 -6.49 -8.82 -20.13
C PRO A 32 -6.97 -9.11 -18.70
N PHE A 33 -6.08 -9.55 -17.80
CA PHE A 33 -6.42 -9.96 -16.44
C PHE A 33 -6.45 -8.80 -15.43
N TYR A 34 -5.87 -7.64 -15.76
CA TYR A 34 -5.90 -6.44 -14.93
C TYR A 34 -6.44 -5.18 -15.61
N LYS A 35 -6.76 -5.23 -16.92
CA LYS A 35 -7.16 -4.02 -17.69
C LYS A 35 -8.37 -3.26 -17.15
N ASP A 36 -9.24 -3.94 -16.41
CA ASP A 36 -10.44 -3.39 -15.76
C ASP A 36 -10.17 -2.90 -14.33
N LEU A 37 -8.98 -3.16 -13.80
CA LEU A 37 -8.58 -2.78 -12.46
C LEU A 37 -7.81 -1.45 -12.48
N PRO A 38 -8.06 -0.56 -11.50
CA PRO A 38 -7.25 0.65 -11.31
C PRO A 38 -5.79 0.33 -10.96
N VAL A 39 -4.92 0.46 -11.96
CA VAL A 39 -3.46 0.27 -11.84
C VAL A 39 -2.76 1.63 -11.77
N LYS A 40 -1.78 1.75 -10.86
CA LYS A 40 -0.91 2.91 -10.74
C LYS A 40 0.21 2.88 -11.77
N GLU A 41 0.91 1.75 -11.87
CA GLU A 41 2.03 1.60 -12.78
C GLU A 41 2.22 0.12 -13.13
N VAL A 42 2.66 -0.13 -14.36
CA VAL A 42 3.15 -1.43 -14.82
C VAL A 42 4.55 -1.22 -15.35
N TYR A 43 5.53 -2.01 -14.91
CA TYR A 43 6.91 -1.91 -15.40
C TYR A 43 7.66 -3.24 -15.38
N THR A 44 8.72 -3.34 -16.19
CA THR A 44 9.67 -4.45 -16.21
C THR A 44 11.05 -3.97 -15.75
N ILE A 45 11.95 -4.89 -15.39
CA ILE A 45 13.35 -4.57 -15.09
C ILE A 45 14.20 -4.92 -16.31
N LYS A 46 15.02 -3.97 -16.80
CA LYS A 46 16.03 -4.18 -17.86
C LYS A 46 15.46 -4.87 -19.12
N GLU A 47 14.33 -4.37 -19.63
CA GLU A 47 13.65 -4.89 -20.84
C GLU A 47 13.23 -6.38 -20.77
N ASN A 48 13.28 -7.00 -19.60
CA ASN A 48 12.88 -8.39 -19.41
C ASN A 48 11.35 -8.51 -19.45
N GLN A 49 10.80 -8.83 -20.61
CA GLN A 49 9.35 -9.02 -20.82
C GLN A 49 8.80 -10.27 -20.12
N ASN A 50 9.66 -11.12 -19.54
CA ASN A 50 9.24 -12.31 -18.80
C ASN A 50 8.89 -12.01 -17.33
N ILE A 51 9.18 -10.79 -16.87
CA ILE A 51 8.97 -10.36 -15.49
C ILE A 51 8.27 -9.00 -15.49
N LEU A 52 7.11 -8.92 -14.84
CA LEU A 52 6.29 -7.72 -14.76
C LEU A 52 5.97 -7.37 -13.31
N PHE A 53 6.08 -6.09 -12.98
CA PHE A 53 5.56 -5.53 -11.74
C PHE A 53 4.27 -4.78 -12.06
N ILE A 54 3.20 -5.09 -11.32
CA ILE A 54 1.93 -4.38 -11.40
C ILE A 54 1.66 -3.76 -10.04
N ILE A 55 1.64 -2.42 -9.98
CA ILE A 55 1.36 -1.66 -8.78
C ILE A 55 -0.09 -1.17 -8.84
N PHE A 56 -0.91 -1.59 -7.88
CA PHE A 56 -2.28 -1.14 -7.72
C PHE A 56 -2.37 0.03 -6.74
N TYR A 57 -3.42 0.85 -6.88
CA TYR A 57 -3.75 1.84 -5.86
C TYR A 57 -4.41 1.20 -4.63
N ASP A 58 -5.28 0.21 -4.87
CA ASP A 58 -6.08 -0.48 -3.88
C ASP A 58 -5.57 -1.92 -3.66
N LEU A 59 -5.38 -2.31 -2.39
CA LEU A 59 -4.95 -3.66 -2.01
C LEU A 59 -5.89 -4.74 -2.53
N ARG A 60 -7.20 -4.49 -2.53
CA ARG A 60 -8.23 -5.44 -2.97
C ARG A 60 -8.15 -5.71 -4.46
N ASN A 61 -7.70 -4.74 -5.25
CA ASN A 61 -7.45 -4.95 -6.68
C ASN A 61 -6.24 -5.84 -6.91
N ALA A 62 -5.20 -5.72 -6.07
CA ALA A 62 -4.05 -6.63 -6.12
C ALA A 62 -4.46 -8.06 -5.71
N GLU A 63 -5.30 -8.21 -4.69
CA GLU A 63 -5.88 -9.50 -4.28
C GLU A 63 -6.74 -10.13 -5.36
N LEU A 64 -7.65 -9.36 -5.95
CA LEU A 64 -8.48 -9.82 -7.05
C LEU A 64 -7.63 -10.24 -8.26
N PHE A 65 -6.60 -9.46 -8.58
CA PHE A 65 -5.68 -9.80 -9.66
C PHE A 65 -4.89 -11.08 -9.35
N PHE A 66 -4.36 -11.23 -8.14
CA PHE A 66 -3.64 -12.43 -7.70
C PHE A 66 -4.53 -13.67 -7.78
N GLN A 67 -5.80 -13.56 -7.36
CA GLN A 67 -6.79 -14.63 -7.52
C GLN A 67 -7.04 -14.98 -8.99
N ARG A 68 -7.20 -13.98 -9.87
CA ARG A 68 -7.34 -14.21 -11.33
C ARG A 68 -6.15 -14.95 -11.93
N CYS A 69 -4.95 -14.79 -11.37
CA CYS A 69 -3.75 -15.49 -11.84
C CYS A 69 -3.84 -17.02 -11.69
N SER A 70 -4.71 -17.53 -10.81
CA SER A 70 -4.97 -18.99 -10.71
C SER A 70 -5.68 -19.57 -11.94
N THR A 71 -6.26 -18.71 -12.80
CA THR A 71 -7.03 -19.11 -13.98
C THR A 71 -6.27 -18.91 -15.29
N LEU A 72 -4.97 -18.58 -15.22
CA LEU A 72 -4.18 -18.28 -16.41
C LEU A 72 -3.99 -19.53 -17.27
N PRO A 73 -4.13 -19.42 -18.60
CA PRO A 73 -3.88 -20.53 -19.51
C PRO A 73 -2.39 -20.79 -19.78
N PHE A 74 -1.49 -20.15 -19.01
CA PHE A 74 -0.04 -20.19 -19.15
C PHE A 74 0.63 -20.20 -17.77
N PRO A 75 1.87 -20.72 -17.64
CA PRO A 75 2.49 -21.05 -16.36
C PRO A 75 3.11 -19.83 -15.65
N ALA A 76 2.44 -18.69 -15.60
CA ALA A 76 2.93 -17.51 -14.90
C ALA A 76 2.85 -17.69 -13.37
N VAL A 77 3.82 -17.12 -12.65
CA VAL A 77 3.91 -17.21 -11.18
C VAL A 77 3.74 -15.81 -10.58
N PRO A 78 2.60 -15.51 -9.93
CA PRO A 78 2.38 -14.27 -9.19
C PRO A 78 3.00 -14.35 -7.79
N ILE A 79 3.58 -13.25 -7.31
CA ILE A 79 4.21 -13.12 -6.00
C ILE A 79 3.88 -11.72 -5.46
N TYR A 80 3.40 -11.61 -4.22
CA TYR A 80 3.28 -10.31 -3.57
C TYR A 80 4.66 -9.72 -3.27
N THR A 81 4.82 -8.42 -3.52
CA THR A 81 6.07 -7.72 -3.27
C THR A 81 5.84 -6.26 -2.90
N VAL A 82 6.90 -5.51 -2.59
CA VAL A 82 6.83 -4.09 -2.28
C VAL A 82 7.39 -3.29 -3.45
N SER A 83 6.70 -2.23 -3.86
CA SER A 83 7.15 -1.43 -5.01
C SER A 83 8.37 -0.57 -4.70
N LYS A 84 9.03 -0.08 -5.74
CA LYS A 84 10.11 0.93 -5.66
C LYS A 84 9.70 2.22 -4.95
N TYR A 85 8.40 2.49 -4.79
CA TYR A 85 7.87 3.65 -4.09
C TYR A 85 7.73 3.43 -2.59
N GLU A 86 7.53 2.18 -2.17
CA GLU A 86 7.15 1.81 -0.81
C GLU A 86 8.36 1.34 0.04
N ILE A 87 9.54 1.21 -0.56
CA ILE A 87 10.79 0.88 0.15
C ILE A 87 11.48 2.18 0.60
N PRO A 88 11.67 2.41 1.92
CA PRO A 88 12.43 3.53 2.43
C PRO A 88 13.88 3.45 1.96
N ARG A 89 14.40 4.53 1.35
CA ARG A 89 15.84 4.72 1.14
C ARG A 89 16.39 5.58 2.28
N GLU A 90 17.69 5.50 2.56
CA GLU A 90 18.31 6.09 3.76
C GLU A 90 17.95 7.56 4.03
N SER A 91 17.67 8.36 2.99
CA SER A 91 17.29 9.78 3.08
C SER A 91 15.83 10.08 2.71
N ASP A 92 15.04 9.06 2.34
CA ASP A 92 13.70 9.27 1.80
C ASP A 92 12.70 9.65 2.91
N LYS A 93 12.03 10.78 2.69
CA LYS A 93 10.82 11.12 3.46
C LYS A 93 9.64 10.31 2.91
N CYS A 94 8.76 9.93 3.82
CA CYS A 94 7.48 9.34 3.48
C CYS A 94 6.53 10.47 3.03
N ASP A 95 6.18 10.50 1.75
CA ASP A 95 5.38 11.57 1.14
C ASP A 95 4.31 11.03 0.18
N GLU A 96 3.53 11.93 -0.41
CA GLU A 96 2.44 11.62 -1.34
C GLU A 96 2.88 10.84 -2.59
N GLY A 97 4.16 10.93 -2.98
CA GLY A 97 4.72 10.22 -4.12
C GLY A 97 5.03 8.75 -3.84
N LYS A 98 5.07 8.35 -2.56
CA LYS A 98 5.49 7.00 -2.12
C LYS A 98 4.37 5.96 -2.14
N ASN A 99 3.24 6.27 -2.76
CA ASN A 99 2.05 5.42 -2.86
C ASN A 99 1.51 4.95 -1.50
N GLN A 100 1.73 5.65 -0.40
CA GLN A 100 1.37 5.13 0.92
C GLN A 100 -0.14 5.14 1.16
N SER A 101 -0.66 4.07 1.77
CA SER A 101 -2.06 3.96 2.23
C SER A 101 -2.25 4.40 3.67
N THR A 102 -1.16 4.55 4.42
CA THR A 102 -1.23 4.84 5.86
C THR A 102 -0.85 6.28 6.15
N ILE A 103 -1.72 6.95 6.91
CA ILE A 103 -1.49 8.27 7.46
C ILE A 103 -1.44 8.20 8.99
N LEU A 104 -0.59 9.03 9.60
CA LEU A 104 -0.66 9.31 11.02
C LEU A 104 -1.43 10.61 11.24
N ILE A 105 -2.52 10.54 11.99
CA ILE A 105 -3.30 11.69 12.46
C ILE A 105 -2.80 12.04 13.86
N THR A 106 -2.51 13.32 14.09
CA THR A 106 -2.09 13.85 15.39
C THR A 106 -2.99 14.99 15.81
N ASN A 107 -3.47 14.93 17.06
CA ASN A 107 -4.07 16.07 17.73
C ASN A 107 -2.97 16.91 18.43
N LYS A 108 -2.77 18.13 17.94
CA LYS A 108 -1.76 19.10 18.37
C LYS A 108 -2.01 19.62 19.78
N ASP A 109 -3.25 19.61 20.26
CA ASP A 109 -3.60 20.00 21.64
C ASP A 109 -3.30 18.90 22.65
N ASN A 110 -2.80 17.74 22.19
CA ASN A 110 -2.57 16.56 23.01
C ASN A 110 -3.83 15.94 23.62
N ASN A 111 -5.01 16.35 23.14
CA ASN A 111 -6.29 15.72 23.49
C ASN A 111 -6.38 14.31 22.90
N THR A 112 -7.02 13.40 23.64
CA THR A 112 -7.25 12.03 23.19
C THR A 112 -8.05 12.02 21.89
N LEU A 113 -7.60 11.24 20.92
CA LEU A 113 -8.33 10.95 19.69
C LEU A 113 -9.12 9.66 19.86
N SER A 114 -10.44 9.73 19.66
CA SER A 114 -11.27 8.53 19.59
C SER A 114 -11.08 7.82 18.24
N GLU A 115 -11.00 6.50 18.27
CA GLU A 115 -10.99 5.68 17.06
C GLU A 115 -12.28 5.85 16.23
N GLU A 116 -13.42 5.95 16.89
CA GLU A 116 -14.72 6.13 16.23
C GLU A 116 -14.80 7.47 15.49
N GLU A 117 -14.35 8.55 16.14
CA GLU A 117 -14.32 9.89 15.55
C GLU A 117 -13.37 9.95 14.36
N VAL A 118 -12.18 9.37 14.50
CA VAL A 118 -11.19 9.27 13.42
C VAL A 118 -11.75 8.46 12.26
N SER A 119 -12.38 7.32 12.53
CA SER A 119 -12.99 6.46 11.51
C SER A 119 -14.10 7.20 10.76
N LYS A 120 -15.00 7.87 11.48
CA LYS A 120 -16.10 8.66 10.90
C LYS A 120 -15.60 9.83 10.06
N MET A 121 -14.55 10.52 10.52
CA MET A 121 -13.93 11.62 9.80
C MET A 121 -13.24 11.13 8.52
N CYS A 122 -12.55 10.00 8.57
CA CYS A 122 -11.74 9.50 7.47
C CYS A 122 -12.53 8.70 6.43
N SER A 123 -13.64 8.06 6.81
CA SER A 123 -14.42 7.18 5.92
C SER A 123 -15.05 7.92 4.73
N ILE A 124 -15.19 9.24 4.80
CA ILE A 124 -15.68 10.06 3.67
C ILE A 124 -14.70 10.11 2.49
N PHE A 125 -13.42 9.81 2.73
CA PHE A 125 -12.38 9.84 1.69
C PHE A 125 -12.20 8.48 1.01
N GLY A 126 -12.61 7.40 1.66
CA GLY A 126 -12.55 6.04 1.15
C GLY A 126 -12.64 5.00 2.26
N GLU A 127 -12.70 3.73 1.87
CA GLU A 127 -12.79 2.62 2.81
C GLU A 127 -11.52 2.46 3.64
N ILE A 128 -11.70 2.40 4.96
CA ILE A 128 -10.63 2.21 5.93
C ILE A 128 -10.43 0.71 6.15
N LYS A 129 -9.19 0.27 6.01
CA LYS A 129 -8.76 -1.11 6.32
C LYS A 129 -8.55 -1.28 7.81
N ALA A 130 -7.90 -0.32 8.46
CA ALA A 130 -7.65 -0.36 9.90
C ALA A 130 -7.44 1.05 10.47
N VAL A 131 -7.88 1.24 11.71
CA VAL A 131 -7.41 2.33 12.57
C VAL A 131 -6.65 1.71 13.72
N ARG A 132 -5.46 2.23 14.02
CA ARG A 132 -4.57 1.67 15.06
C ARG A 132 -4.08 2.79 15.96
N GLU A 133 -4.04 2.53 17.26
CA GLU A 133 -3.47 3.48 18.21
C GLU A 133 -1.95 3.56 18.07
N TYR A 134 -1.42 4.79 18.06
CA TYR A 134 0.01 5.04 18.23
C TYR A 134 0.29 5.71 19.58
N ARG A 135 -0.49 6.73 19.92
CA ARG A 135 -0.56 7.39 21.23
C ARG A 135 -2.00 7.81 21.51
N HIS A 136 -2.28 8.26 22.72
CA HIS A 136 -3.63 8.74 23.06
C HIS A 136 -4.10 9.85 22.11
N ASN A 137 -3.22 10.77 21.71
CA ASN A 137 -3.49 11.85 20.76
C ASN A 137 -3.09 11.55 19.31
N GLN A 138 -2.74 10.29 18.98
CA GLN A 138 -2.25 9.91 17.66
C GLN A 138 -2.78 8.55 17.19
N LYS A 139 -3.37 8.51 15.99
CA LYS A 139 -3.87 7.27 15.38
C LYS A 139 -3.29 7.07 13.99
N PHE A 140 -2.93 5.83 13.67
CA PHE A 140 -2.70 5.40 12.30
C PHE A 140 -4.04 5.11 11.64
N VAL A 141 -4.22 5.57 10.41
CA VAL A 141 -5.36 5.22 9.56
C VAL A 141 -4.82 4.64 8.26
N GLU A 142 -5.13 3.38 8.01
CA GLU A 142 -4.74 2.64 6.82
C GLU A 142 -5.96 2.51 5.91
N PHE A 143 -5.88 3.06 4.71
CA PHE A 143 -6.90 2.90 3.67
C PHE A 143 -6.58 1.69 2.79
N TYR A 144 -7.61 1.09 2.20
CA TYR A 144 -7.37 0.09 1.15
C TYR A 144 -6.72 0.72 -0.09
N ASP A 145 -7.12 1.94 -0.46
CA ASP A 145 -6.67 2.69 -1.64
C ASP A 145 -5.77 3.88 -1.25
N SER A 146 -4.55 3.96 -1.80
CA SER A 146 -3.63 5.09 -1.54
C SER A 146 -4.17 6.46 -1.94
N ARG A 147 -5.07 6.52 -2.93
CA ARG A 147 -5.68 7.77 -3.37
C ARG A 147 -6.61 8.32 -2.28
N SER A 148 -7.26 7.45 -1.52
CA SER A 148 -8.09 7.85 -0.38
C SER A 148 -7.24 8.45 0.74
N ALA A 149 -6.09 7.85 1.02
CA ALA A 149 -5.11 8.39 1.97
C ALA A 149 -4.58 9.77 1.52
N LEU A 150 -4.32 9.93 0.22
CA LEU A 150 -3.89 11.20 -0.37
C LEU A 150 -4.97 12.28 -0.28
N GLU A 151 -6.22 11.96 -0.60
CA GLU A 151 -7.34 12.89 -0.47
C GLU A 151 -7.57 13.29 1.00
N ALA A 152 -7.52 12.33 1.93
CA ALA A 152 -7.61 12.61 3.36
C ALA A 152 -6.48 13.55 3.83
N PHE A 153 -5.24 13.26 3.44
CA PHE A 153 -4.08 14.09 3.74
C PHE A 153 -4.27 15.53 3.22
N LYS A 154 -4.65 15.69 1.95
CA LYS A 154 -4.85 17.01 1.34
C LYS A 154 -6.00 17.75 2.01
N LYS A 155 -7.20 17.16 2.05
CA LYS A 155 -8.40 17.84 2.54
C LYS A 155 -8.36 18.17 4.01
N ILE A 156 -7.81 17.28 4.85
CA ILE A 156 -7.70 17.56 6.28
C ILE A 156 -6.59 18.58 6.51
N ASN A 157 -5.42 18.51 5.87
CA ASN A 157 -4.40 19.55 6.07
C ASN A 157 -4.80 20.91 5.46
N GLU A 158 -5.51 20.94 4.32
CA GLU A 158 -6.02 22.16 3.67
C GLU A 158 -7.15 22.82 4.47
N LYS A 159 -8.14 22.06 4.95
CA LYS A 159 -9.25 22.62 5.74
C LYS A 159 -8.83 23.12 7.13
N ASN A 160 -7.68 22.66 7.61
CA ASN A 160 -7.28 22.82 9.01
C ASN A 160 -6.10 23.76 9.22
N SER A 161 -5.92 24.79 8.38
CA SER A 161 -4.99 25.89 8.72
C SER A 161 -5.33 26.55 10.08
N ASN A 162 -6.57 26.39 10.57
CA ASN A 162 -7.07 26.88 11.87
C ASN A 162 -7.48 25.78 12.88
N ASN A 163 -7.17 24.50 12.64
CA ASN A 163 -7.64 23.39 13.49
C ASN A 163 -6.48 22.57 14.08
N ASN A 164 -6.77 21.84 15.16
CA ASN A 164 -5.75 21.20 16.00
C ASN A 164 -5.32 19.82 15.49
N LEU A 165 -5.67 19.43 14.26
CA LEU A 165 -5.23 18.17 13.65
C LEU A 165 -4.09 18.41 12.64
N SER A 166 -3.19 17.45 12.54
CA SER A 166 -2.21 17.35 11.45
C SER A 166 -2.07 15.92 10.96
N LEU A 167 -1.98 15.77 9.65
CA LEU A 167 -1.73 14.49 8.99
C LEU A 167 -0.34 14.46 8.39
N ARG A 168 0.29 13.28 8.42
CA ARG A 168 1.50 12.97 7.65
C ARG A 168 1.46 11.54 7.16
N PHE A 169 2.06 11.27 6.01
CA PHE A 169 2.32 9.91 5.57
C PHE A 169 3.32 9.23 6.51
N VAL A 170 3.13 7.93 6.66
CA VAL A 170 4.06 7.05 7.37
C VAL A 170 4.30 5.82 6.52
N TRP A 171 5.51 5.29 6.61
CA TRP A 171 5.81 4.00 6.01
C TRP A 171 4.94 2.95 6.67
N ASP A 172 4.44 2.01 5.87
CA ASP A 172 3.75 0.84 6.37
C ASP A 172 4.73 0.01 7.21
N ASN A 173 4.77 0.29 8.51
CA ASN A 173 5.41 -0.56 9.48
C ASN A 173 4.51 -1.76 9.64
N SER A 174 4.80 -2.82 8.88
CA SER A 174 4.46 -4.17 9.33
C SER A 174 5.09 -4.32 10.72
N VAL A 175 4.26 -4.19 11.76
CA VAL A 175 4.54 -4.83 13.05
C VAL A 175 4.42 -6.32 12.81
#